data_AF-A0A369Q3I0-F1
#
_entry.id   AF-A0A369Q3I0-F1
#
_cell.length_a   1.000
_cell.length_b   1.000
_cell.length_c   1.000
_cell.angle_alpha   90.00
_cell.angle_beta   90.00
_cell.angle_gamma   90.00
#
_symmetry.space_group_name_H-M   'P 1'
#
loop_
_entity.id
_entity.type
_entity.pdbx_description
1 polymer ?
#
loop_
_entity_poly.entity_id
_entity_poly.type
_entity_poly.pdbx_seq_one_letter_code
_entity_poly.pdbx_strand_id
1 'polypeptide(L)'
;MIWNGLSIPKMGLTMKNCNNIEMMKKPKTKQIKSKQIEEWISEGRAVLRNDLRPGDMEGWSDYYLFDKDGLIIRTTFERQNGILYEKYSEYKEFDKKISERANRANQQSISSDASFPGYIQVTVKEFEIMIAESDKILATEFSISLGLLGYSMPSLIYLDKAIKKVLKKFDAGDFEEKYAVLISAYCGEVLRRKIDGTWKITGNADGRLDQILIVEKANPEYSYRPEMPIALILSGDVPRGSNLKIEVDAQLHKYGFIKGNEEHYGIK
;
A
#
# COMPACT_ATOMS: atom_id res chain seq x y z
N MET A 1 11.12 -31.10 22.64
CA MET A 1 11.20 -29.90 21.79
C MET A 1 10.33 -30.19 20.57
N ILE A 2 9.07 -29.76 20.56
CA ILE A 2 8.16 -30.03 19.43
C ILE A 2 7.69 -28.68 18.90
N TRP A 3 8.24 -28.33 17.74
CA TRP A 3 7.80 -27.20 16.93
C TRP A 3 6.62 -27.69 16.09
N ASN A 4 5.39 -27.24 16.42
CA ASN A 4 4.17 -27.62 15.70
C ASN A 4 3.99 -26.79 14.44
N GLY A 5 4.81 -27.07 13.42
CA GLY A 5 4.78 -26.44 12.11
C GLY A 5 3.37 -26.33 11.51
N LEU A 6 2.77 -25.15 11.64
CA LEU A 6 1.73 -24.71 10.72
C LEU A 6 2.40 -24.46 9.36
N SER A 7 1.91 -25.15 8.35
CA SER A 7 2.51 -25.16 7.03
C SER A 7 2.23 -23.86 6.29
N ILE A 8 3.29 -23.21 5.80
CA ILE A 8 3.30 -22.13 4.79
C ILE A 8 2.18 -22.26 3.73
N PRO A 9 1.79 -23.47 3.25
CA PRO A 9 0.64 -23.66 2.37
C PRO A 9 -0.70 -23.04 2.82
N LYS A 10 -1.04 -23.04 4.13
CA LYS A 10 -2.30 -22.42 4.60
C LYS A 10 -2.26 -20.90 4.52
N MET A 11 -1.09 -20.28 4.72
CA MET A 11 -0.90 -18.82 4.59
C MET A 11 -0.87 -18.37 3.13
N GLY A 12 -0.32 -19.20 2.24
CA GLY A 12 -0.45 -19.00 0.79
C GLY A 12 -1.90 -19.07 0.32
N LEU A 13 -2.76 -19.82 1.02
CA LEU A 13 -4.21 -19.84 0.80
C LEU A 13 -4.86 -18.53 1.28
N THR A 14 -4.48 -18.00 2.44
CA THR A 14 -4.95 -16.69 2.94
C THR A 14 -4.59 -15.57 1.98
N MET A 15 -3.34 -15.48 1.53
CA MET A 15 -2.93 -14.49 0.50
C MET A 15 -3.67 -14.69 -0.83
N LYS A 16 -3.97 -15.93 -1.24
CA LYS A 16 -4.78 -16.19 -2.43
C LYS A 16 -6.26 -15.83 -2.25
N ASN A 17 -6.81 -15.99 -1.06
CA ASN A 17 -8.20 -15.64 -0.75
C ASN A 17 -8.40 -14.13 -0.59
N CYS A 18 -7.37 -13.39 -0.14
CA CYS A 18 -7.34 -11.93 -0.16
C CYS A 18 -7.16 -11.36 -1.59
N ASN A 19 -6.73 -12.18 -2.55
CA ASN A 19 -6.63 -11.80 -3.95
C ASN A 19 -7.93 -12.16 -4.67
N ASN A 20 -8.75 -11.16 -4.97
CA ASN A 20 -9.64 -11.29 -6.10
C ASN A 20 -8.80 -11.39 -7.39
N ILE A 21 -8.81 -12.59 -7.98
CA ILE A 21 -8.73 -12.86 -9.42
C ILE A 21 -7.34 -13.09 -10.05
N GLU A 22 -7.37 -14.05 -10.98
CA GLU A 22 -6.46 -14.38 -12.08
C GLU A 22 -5.29 -13.41 -12.33
N MET A 23 -4.07 -13.95 -12.23
CA MET A 23 -2.91 -13.34 -12.85
C MET A 23 -3.05 -13.37 -14.37
N MET A 24 -3.69 -12.35 -14.94
CA MET A 24 -3.57 -12.09 -16.38
C MET A 24 -2.12 -11.77 -16.75
N LYS A 25 -1.77 -12.03 -18.01
CA LYS A 25 -0.45 -11.69 -18.56
C LYS A 25 -0.15 -10.22 -18.26
N LYS A 26 0.98 -9.97 -17.59
CA LYS A 26 1.43 -8.61 -17.28
C LYS A 26 1.55 -7.81 -18.60
N PRO A 27 0.98 -6.59 -18.68
CA PRO A 27 1.25 -5.69 -19.79
C PRO A 27 2.75 -5.43 -19.90
N LYS A 28 3.27 -5.16 -21.11
CA LYS A 28 4.68 -4.86 -21.27
C LYS A 28 4.95 -3.42 -20.84
N THR A 29 5.50 -3.29 -19.64
CA THR A 29 5.78 -1.98 -19.03
C THR A 29 7.27 -1.76 -18.79
N LYS A 30 7.75 -0.53 -18.99
CA LYS A 30 9.14 -0.12 -18.69
C LYS A 30 9.17 1.06 -17.71
N GLN A 31 10.05 1.01 -16.72
CA GLN A 31 10.30 2.16 -15.83
C GLN A 31 11.15 3.23 -16.50
N ILE A 32 10.75 4.49 -16.33
CA ILE A 32 11.35 5.67 -16.97
C ILE A 32 11.61 6.75 -15.93
N LYS A 33 12.82 7.30 -15.94
CA LYS A 33 13.23 8.35 -14.99
C LYS A 33 12.75 9.73 -15.48
N SER A 34 12.46 10.64 -14.56
CA SER A 34 12.03 12.01 -14.91
C SER A 34 13.00 12.73 -15.86
N LYS A 35 14.31 12.62 -15.64
CA LYS A 35 15.32 13.22 -16.53
C LYS A 35 15.26 12.65 -17.96
N GLN A 36 14.98 11.36 -18.09
CA GLN A 36 14.86 10.71 -19.39
C GLN A 36 13.59 11.18 -20.13
N ILE A 37 12.52 11.51 -19.39
CA ILE A 37 11.31 12.10 -19.96
C ILE A 37 11.59 13.54 -20.45
N GLU A 38 12.31 14.33 -19.65
CA GLU A 38 12.74 15.69 -20.05
C GLU A 38 13.64 15.67 -21.30
N GLU A 39 14.59 14.73 -21.37
CA GLU A 39 15.42 14.47 -22.55
C GLU A 39 14.57 14.08 -23.77
N TRP A 40 13.53 13.27 -23.59
CA TRP A 40 12.65 12.87 -24.68
C TRP A 40 11.76 13.99 -25.18
N ILE A 41 11.32 14.89 -24.31
CA ILE A 41 10.61 16.11 -24.70
C ILE A 41 11.54 17.04 -25.49
N SER A 42 12.76 17.26 -25.00
CA SER A 42 13.71 18.15 -25.68
C SER A 42 14.18 17.62 -27.04
N GLU A 43 14.25 16.30 -27.19
CA GLU A 43 14.52 15.62 -28.47
C GLU A 43 13.30 15.50 -29.39
N GLY A 44 12.12 16.01 -28.98
CA GLY A 44 10.90 15.93 -29.76
C GLY A 44 10.33 14.51 -29.93
N ARG A 45 10.74 13.57 -29.08
CA ARG A 45 10.26 12.17 -29.08
C ARG A 45 9.04 11.95 -28.20
N ALA A 46 8.73 12.93 -27.35
CA ALA A 46 7.57 12.97 -26.49
C ALA A 46 7.00 14.39 -26.48
N VAL A 47 5.67 14.51 -26.38
CA VAL A 47 5.00 15.80 -26.27
C VAL A 47 4.27 15.89 -24.94
N LEU A 48 4.53 16.98 -24.21
CA LEU A 48 3.73 17.37 -23.06
C LEU A 48 2.49 18.13 -23.56
N ARG A 49 1.30 17.55 -23.39
CA ARG A 49 0.04 18.14 -23.88
C ARG A 49 -0.62 19.01 -22.80
N ASN A 50 -0.02 20.16 -22.53
CA ASN A 50 -0.57 21.17 -21.61
C ASN A 50 -1.78 21.93 -22.17
N ASP A 51 -2.10 21.72 -23.44
CA ASP A 51 -3.22 22.33 -24.16
C ASP A 51 -4.58 21.67 -23.83
N LEU A 52 -4.56 20.53 -23.14
CA LEU A 52 -5.77 19.81 -22.75
C LEU A 52 -6.29 20.37 -21.43
N ARG A 53 -7.59 20.67 -21.36
CA ARG A 53 -8.19 21.27 -20.16
C ARG A 53 -8.45 20.19 -19.10
N PRO A 54 -8.56 20.54 -17.81
CA PRO A 54 -8.88 19.58 -16.75
C PRO A 54 -10.10 18.69 -17.03
N GLY A 55 -11.13 19.20 -17.73
CA GLY A 55 -12.30 18.41 -18.16
C GLY A 55 -12.07 17.52 -19.39
N ASP A 56 -11.09 17.84 -20.25
CA ASP A 56 -10.65 16.95 -21.33
C ASP A 56 -9.71 15.85 -20.81
N MET A 57 -9.26 15.99 -19.55
CA MET A 57 -8.33 15.11 -18.83
C MET A 57 -8.98 14.50 -17.58
N GLU A 58 -10.32 14.50 -17.50
CA GLU A 58 -11.04 13.97 -16.33
C GLU A 58 -10.74 12.47 -16.18
N GLY A 59 -10.09 12.11 -15.06
CA GLY A 59 -9.60 10.75 -14.78
C GLY A 59 -8.10 10.51 -15.05
N TRP A 60 -7.38 11.47 -15.62
CA TRP A 60 -5.97 11.31 -16.01
C TRP A 60 -5.10 12.28 -15.20
N SER A 61 -4.20 11.77 -14.35
CA SER A 61 -3.26 12.62 -13.60
C SER A 61 -1.86 12.54 -14.24
N ASP A 62 -1.44 13.66 -14.85
CA ASP A 62 -0.19 13.96 -15.57
C ASP A 62 0.29 12.90 -16.60
N TYR A 63 0.44 13.20 -17.89
CA TYR A 63 0.96 12.21 -18.87
C TYR A 63 1.84 12.80 -19.97
N TYR A 64 2.59 11.92 -20.63
CA TYR A 64 3.42 12.18 -21.80
C TYR A 64 3.09 11.17 -22.90
N LEU A 65 2.80 11.68 -24.09
CA LEU A 65 2.57 10.86 -25.29
C LEU A 65 3.86 10.76 -26.10
N PHE A 66 4.20 9.56 -26.58
CA PHE A 66 5.32 9.31 -27.49
C PHE A 66 4.82 9.20 -28.93
N ASP A 67 5.63 9.69 -29.88
CA ASP A 67 5.34 9.63 -31.32
C ASP A 67 5.22 8.20 -31.90
N LYS A 68 5.58 7.18 -31.12
CA LYS A 68 5.60 5.76 -31.51
C LYS A 68 4.51 4.93 -30.81
N ASP A 69 3.36 5.52 -30.54
CA ASP A 69 2.18 4.91 -29.86
C ASP A 69 2.37 4.56 -28.37
N GLY A 70 3.48 4.96 -27.76
CA GLY A 70 3.74 4.78 -26.33
C GLY A 70 3.08 5.87 -25.48
N LEU A 71 2.63 5.50 -24.27
CA LEU A 71 2.01 6.44 -23.32
C LEU A 71 2.66 6.28 -21.93
N ILE A 72 3.18 7.38 -21.39
CA ILE A 72 3.56 7.47 -19.98
C ILE A 72 2.47 8.24 -19.25
N ILE A 73 1.91 7.67 -18.20
CA ILE A 73 1.08 8.39 -17.24
C ILE A 73 1.86 8.49 -15.93
N ARG A 74 1.61 9.58 -15.21
CA ARG A 74 2.37 10.08 -14.07
C ARG A 74 1.38 10.59 -13.02
N THR A 75 0.49 9.73 -12.53
CA THR A 75 -0.35 10.05 -11.37
C THR A 75 0.49 10.35 -10.13
N THR A 76 -0.05 11.00 -9.07
CA THR A 76 0.73 11.48 -7.90
C THR A 76 1.61 10.41 -7.25
N PHE A 77 1.13 9.16 -7.17
CA PHE A 77 1.91 8.02 -6.70
C PHE A 77 2.88 7.45 -7.77
N GLU A 78 2.49 7.48 -9.05
CA GLU A 78 3.34 7.14 -10.20
C GLU A 78 4.40 8.19 -10.53
N ARG A 79 4.32 9.41 -9.95
CA ARG A 79 5.37 10.43 -10.06
C ARG A 79 6.74 9.91 -9.65
N GLN A 80 6.79 8.83 -8.85
CA GLN A 80 8.00 8.15 -8.40
C GLN A 80 8.37 6.88 -9.21
N ASN A 81 7.43 6.23 -9.92
CA ASN A 81 7.67 4.96 -10.62
C ASN A 81 7.70 5.05 -12.16
N GLY A 82 7.14 6.11 -12.77
CA GLY A 82 7.32 6.46 -14.18
C GLY A 82 7.11 5.29 -15.14
N ILE A 83 5.95 4.64 -15.10
CA ILE A 83 5.68 3.46 -15.92
C ILE A 83 5.26 3.90 -17.33
N LEU A 84 6.03 3.47 -18.33
CA LEU A 84 5.65 3.54 -19.75
C LEU A 84 4.90 2.27 -20.11
N TYR A 85 3.71 2.46 -20.70
CA TYR A 85 2.98 1.42 -21.41
C TYR A 85 3.41 1.44 -22.88
N GLU A 86 3.80 0.27 -23.40
CA GLU A 86 4.26 0.16 -24.79
C GLU A 86 3.14 0.43 -25.79
N LYS A 87 1.88 0.19 -25.39
CA LYS A 87 0.69 0.43 -26.22
C LYS A 87 -0.43 1.10 -25.43
N TYR A 88 -1.19 1.97 -26.09
CA TYR A 88 -2.40 2.57 -25.49
C TYR A 88 -3.44 1.54 -25.02
N SER A 89 -3.56 0.39 -25.71
CA SER A 89 -4.46 -0.70 -25.29
C SER A 89 -4.11 -1.27 -23.92
N GLU A 90 -2.82 -1.33 -23.57
CA GLU A 90 -2.36 -1.82 -22.26
C GLU A 90 -2.72 -0.82 -21.15
N TYR A 91 -2.64 0.47 -21.44
CA TYR A 91 -3.12 1.50 -20.52
C TYR A 91 -4.64 1.40 -20.31
N LYS A 92 -5.45 1.18 -21.37
CA LYS A 92 -6.91 1.02 -21.21
C LYS A 92 -7.28 -0.15 -20.30
N GLU A 93 -6.52 -1.25 -20.33
CA GLU A 93 -6.73 -2.38 -19.42
C GLU A 93 -6.43 -1.98 -17.96
N PHE A 94 -5.39 -1.18 -17.75
CA PHE A 94 -5.06 -0.64 -16.43
C PHE A 94 -6.12 0.33 -15.91
N ASP A 95 -6.54 1.30 -16.72
CA ASP A 95 -7.56 2.29 -16.38
C ASP A 95 -8.91 1.64 -16.03
N LYS A 96 -9.28 0.60 -16.78
CA LYS A 96 -10.44 -0.23 -16.48
C LYS A 96 -10.36 -0.85 -15.08
N LYS A 97 -9.19 -1.35 -14.65
CA LYS A 97 -9.01 -1.93 -13.30
C LYS A 97 -9.15 -0.88 -12.20
N ILE A 98 -8.63 0.33 -12.41
CA ILE A 98 -8.82 1.44 -11.46
C ILE A 98 -10.32 1.72 -11.31
N SER A 99 -11.03 1.82 -12.43
CA SER A 99 -12.48 2.05 -12.43
C SER A 99 -13.23 0.92 -11.72
N GLU A 100 -12.85 -0.34 -11.94
CA GLU A 100 -13.43 -1.50 -11.25
C GLU A 100 -13.17 -1.46 -9.73
N ARG A 101 -11.97 -1.04 -9.29
CA ARG A 101 -11.66 -0.84 -7.86
C ARG A 101 -12.50 0.25 -7.24
N ALA A 102 -12.60 1.41 -7.89
CA ALA A 102 -13.44 2.51 -7.43
C ALA A 102 -14.91 2.07 -7.31
N ASN A 103 -15.43 1.33 -8.30
CA ASN A 103 -16.78 0.80 -8.27
C ASN A 103 -16.97 -0.21 -7.13
N ARG A 104 -16.02 -1.14 -6.92
CA ARG A 104 -16.06 -2.07 -5.78
C ARG A 104 -16.03 -1.33 -4.45
N ALA A 105 -15.20 -0.29 -4.30
CA ALA A 105 -15.18 0.53 -3.09
C ALA A 105 -16.52 1.22 -2.83
N ASN A 106 -17.12 1.82 -3.86
CA ASN A 106 -18.39 2.55 -3.75
C ASN A 106 -19.59 1.63 -3.42
N GLN A 107 -19.53 0.36 -3.83
CA GLN A 107 -20.57 -0.64 -3.53
C GLN A 107 -20.47 -1.18 -2.09
N GLN A 108 -19.35 -0.94 -1.40
CA GLN A 108 -19.12 -1.44 -0.07
C GLN A 108 -19.43 -0.34 0.94
N SER A 109 -20.35 -0.64 1.87
CA SER A 109 -20.62 0.23 3.01
C SER A 109 -19.49 0.10 4.02
N ILE A 110 -18.43 0.89 3.83
CA ILE A 110 -17.36 1.05 4.82
C ILE A 110 -17.64 2.27 5.70
N SER A 111 -17.18 2.24 6.94
CA SER A 111 -17.27 3.41 7.82
C SER A 111 -16.42 4.57 7.26
N SER A 112 -16.74 5.81 7.64
CA SER A 112 -15.90 6.97 7.31
C SER A 112 -14.49 6.89 7.89
N ASP A 113 -14.30 6.03 8.89
CA ASP A 113 -13.06 5.83 9.64
C ASP A 113 -12.35 4.53 9.29
N ALA A 114 -12.76 3.86 8.20
CA ALA A 114 -12.15 2.63 7.74
C ALA A 114 -10.66 2.83 7.44
N SER A 115 -9.85 1.87 7.90
CA SER A 115 -8.38 1.91 7.72
C SER A 115 -7.94 1.59 6.30
N PHE A 116 -8.80 0.97 5.49
CA PHE A 116 -8.48 0.59 4.12
C PHE A 116 -9.62 0.93 3.16
N PRO A 117 -9.33 1.17 1.87
CA PRO A 117 -10.35 1.33 0.85
C PRO A 117 -11.28 0.11 0.75
N GLY A 118 -12.55 0.34 0.42
CA GLY A 118 -13.57 -0.72 0.41
C GLY A 118 -13.34 -1.86 -0.59
N TYR A 119 -12.42 -1.74 -1.54
CA TYR A 119 -12.04 -2.88 -2.38
C TYR A 119 -11.11 -3.89 -1.69
N ILE A 120 -10.50 -3.53 -0.55
CA ILE A 120 -9.69 -4.42 0.27
C ILE A 120 -10.62 -5.22 1.19
N GLN A 121 -10.70 -6.53 0.98
CA GLN A 121 -11.71 -7.40 1.59
C GLN A 121 -11.08 -8.44 2.52
N VAL A 122 -10.35 -7.97 3.55
CA VAL A 122 -9.73 -8.83 4.57
C VAL A 122 -10.68 -8.99 5.75
N THR A 123 -10.82 -10.19 6.30
CA THR A 123 -11.58 -10.40 7.55
C THR A 123 -10.73 -10.07 8.78
N VAL A 124 -11.39 -9.74 9.90
CA VAL A 124 -10.69 -9.52 11.19
C VAL A 124 -9.78 -10.71 11.53
N LYS A 125 -10.28 -11.93 11.38
CA LYS A 125 -9.54 -13.16 11.67
C LYS A 125 -8.30 -13.35 10.78
N GLU A 126 -8.40 -13.00 9.50
CA GLU A 126 -7.24 -13.07 8.59
C GLU A 126 -6.18 -12.05 8.99
N PHE A 127 -6.60 -10.83 9.37
CA PHE A 127 -5.70 -9.80 9.83
C PHE A 127 -4.97 -10.20 11.13
N GLU A 128 -5.67 -10.81 12.08
CA GLU A 128 -5.04 -11.34 13.31
C GLU A 128 -3.95 -12.38 13.03
N ILE A 129 -4.19 -13.27 12.06
CA ILE A 129 -3.18 -14.23 11.59
C ILE A 129 -1.99 -13.50 10.96
N MET A 130 -2.25 -12.48 10.14
CA MET A 130 -1.19 -11.67 9.52
C MET A 130 -0.31 -10.98 10.56
N ILE A 131 -0.87 -10.43 11.65
CA ILE A 131 -0.08 -9.80 12.72
C ILE A 131 0.97 -10.79 13.26
N ALA A 132 0.58 -12.03 13.53
CA ALA A 132 1.45 -13.02 14.16
C ALA A 132 2.63 -13.48 13.26
N GLU A 133 2.48 -13.38 11.94
CA GLU A 133 3.38 -14.03 10.98
C GLU A 133 3.88 -13.09 9.86
N SER A 134 3.53 -11.81 9.93
CA SER A 134 3.85 -10.83 8.89
C SER A 134 5.35 -10.75 8.59
N ASP A 135 6.22 -10.90 9.58
CA ASP A 135 7.67 -10.97 9.41
C ASP A 135 8.11 -12.09 8.45
N LYS A 136 7.58 -13.30 8.63
CA LYS A 136 7.92 -14.48 7.83
C LYS A 136 7.31 -14.40 6.44
N ILE A 137 6.06 -13.95 6.35
CA ILE A 137 5.34 -13.80 5.08
C ILE A 137 6.03 -12.74 4.23
N LEU A 138 6.32 -11.56 4.78
CA LEU A 138 7.03 -10.49 4.07
C LEU A 138 8.45 -10.90 3.70
N ALA A 139 9.17 -11.62 4.59
CA ALA A 139 10.50 -12.10 4.27
C ALA A 139 10.50 -13.04 3.06
N THR A 140 9.49 -13.92 2.98
CA THR A 140 9.34 -14.84 1.85
C THR A 140 8.93 -14.12 0.57
N GLU A 141 7.84 -13.34 0.62
CA GLU A 141 7.29 -12.61 -0.54
C GLU A 141 8.31 -11.64 -1.15
N PHE A 142 9.12 -10.98 -0.30
CA PHE A 142 10.10 -10.01 -0.75
C PHE A 142 11.53 -10.55 -0.84
N SER A 143 11.71 -11.86 -0.64
CA SER A 143 13.02 -12.53 -0.68
C SER A 143 14.06 -11.86 0.23
N ILE A 144 13.64 -11.50 1.44
CA ILE A 144 14.48 -10.95 2.50
C ILE A 144 14.99 -12.13 3.34
N SER A 145 16.27 -12.12 3.69
CA SER A 145 16.86 -13.17 4.55
C SER A 145 16.10 -13.29 5.88
N LEU A 146 15.81 -14.53 6.27
CA LEU A 146 15.16 -14.85 7.54
C LEU A 146 15.95 -14.23 8.71
N GLY A 147 15.24 -13.60 9.65
CA GLY A 147 15.82 -12.94 10.83
C GLY A 147 16.15 -11.46 10.66
N LEU A 148 16.07 -10.87 9.46
CA LEU A 148 16.21 -9.42 9.28
C LEU A 148 14.94 -8.65 9.64
N LEU A 149 13.78 -9.28 9.48
CA LEU A 149 12.49 -8.74 9.90
C LEU A 149 12.17 -9.25 11.31
N GLY A 150 12.49 -8.46 12.34
CA GLY A 150 12.34 -8.85 13.75
C GLY A 150 11.43 -7.93 14.56
N TYR A 151 10.46 -7.28 13.91
CA TYR A 151 9.56 -6.29 14.52
C TYR A 151 10.30 -5.19 15.29
N SER A 152 11.36 -4.66 14.67
CA SER A 152 12.18 -3.58 15.23
C SER A 152 12.22 -2.37 14.29
N MET A 153 12.49 -1.18 14.82
CA MET A 153 12.67 0.02 14.00
C MET A 153 13.76 -0.15 12.91
N PRO A 154 14.93 -0.75 13.19
CA PRO A 154 15.90 -1.07 12.13
C PRO A 154 15.37 -2.01 11.05
N SER A 155 14.50 -2.98 11.40
CA SER A 155 13.92 -3.92 10.42
C SER A 155 13.09 -3.22 9.34
N LEU A 156 12.47 -2.08 9.64
CA LEU A 156 11.70 -1.29 8.68
C LEU A 156 12.54 -0.75 7.52
N ILE A 157 13.86 -0.54 7.72
CA ILE A 157 14.77 -0.13 6.65
C ILE A 157 14.92 -1.24 5.61
N TYR A 158 15.03 -2.49 6.06
CA TYR A 158 15.13 -3.65 5.17
C TYR A 158 13.83 -3.87 4.41
N LEU A 159 12.69 -3.73 5.10
CA LEU A 159 11.37 -3.84 4.50
C LEU A 159 11.14 -2.74 3.45
N ASP A 160 11.43 -1.48 3.76
CA ASP A 160 11.31 -0.34 2.82
C ASP A 160 12.13 -0.57 1.55
N LYS A 161 13.39 -1.01 1.69
CA LYS A 161 14.25 -1.33 0.55
C LYS A 161 13.68 -2.44 -0.31
N ALA A 162 13.02 -3.42 0.30
CA ALA A 162 12.40 -4.53 -0.42
C ALA A 162 11.10 -4.11 -1.12
N ILE A 163 10.24 -3.35 -0.44
CA ILE A 163 9.04 -2.72 -1.00
C ILE A 163 9.40 -1.88 -2.23
N LYS A 164 10.40 -1.01 -2.13
CA LYS A 164 10.89 -0.19 -3.24
C LYS A 164 11.42 -1.01 -4.41
N LYS A 165 11.86 -2.26 -4.22
CA LYS A 165 12.24 -3.16 -5.33
C LYS A 165 11.02 -3.82 -5.97
N VAL A 166 10.00 -4.14 -5.18
CA VAL A 166 8.77 -4.79 -5.65
C VAL A 166 7.87 -3.79 -6.34
N LEU A 167 7.66 -2.60 -5.79
CA LEU A 167 6.93 -1.49 -6.41
C LEU A 167 7.42 -1.17 -7.83
N LYS A 168 8.70 -1.41 -8.13
CA LYS A 168 9.25 -1.23 -9.49
C LYS A 168 8.73 -2.21 -10.53
N LYS A 169 8.06 -3.28 -10.10
CA LYS A 169 7.65 -4.43 -10.92
C LYS A 169 6.12 -4.65 -10.90
N PHE A 170 5.40 -3.79 -10.19
CA PHE A 170 3.97 -3.90 -9.95
C PHE A 170 3.30 -2.57 -10.26
N ASP A 171 2.07 -2.67 -10.74
CA ASP A 171 1.15 -1.56 -10.69
C ASP A 171 0.90 -1.15 -9.23
N ALA A 172 0.65 0.15 -9.02
CA ALA A 172 0.38 0.74 -7.73
C ALA A 172 -0.84 0.10 -7.03
N GLY A 173 -1.97 0.02 -7.73
CA GLY A 173 -3.21 -0.53 -7.18
C GLY A 173 -3.09 -2.04 -6.95
N ASP A 174 -2.42 -2.77 -7.85
CA ASP A 174 -2.12 -4.20 -7.64
C ASP A 174 -1.22 -4.41 -6.41
N PHE A 175 -0.23 -3.53 -6.20
CA PHE A 175 0.64 -3.61 -5.03
C PHE A 175 -0.12 -3.34 -3.73
N GLU A 176 -0.93 -2.28 -3.72
CA GLU A 176 -1.72 -1.88 -2.56
C GLU A 176 -2.70 -2.99 -2.16
N GLU A 177 -3.51 -3.47 -3.10
CA GLU A 177 -4.49 -4.54 -2.87
C GLU A 177 -3.83 -5.82 -2.32
N LYS A 178 -2.61 -6.13 -2.77
CA LYS A 178 -1.90 -7.34 -2.34
C LYS A 178 -1.12 -7.20 -1.04
N TYR A 179 -0.48 -6.05 -0.80
CA TYR A 179 0.55 -5.93 0.25
C TYR A 179 0.24 -4.88 1.32
N ALA A 180 -0.66 -3.93 1.10
CA ALA A 180 -0.88 -2.83 2.04
C ALA A 180 -1.28 -3.33 3.44
N VAL A 181 -2.23 -4.27 3.51
CA VAL A 181 -2.69 -4.83 4.80
C VAL A 181 -1.57 -5.58 5.52
N LEU A 182 -0.81 -6.40 4.80
CA LEU A 182 0.29 -7.18 5.37
C LEU A 182 1.43 -6.28 5.88
N ILE A 183 1.77 -5.24 5.11
CA ILE A 183 2.78 -4.25 5.53
C ILE A 183 2.27 -3.45 6.74
N SER A 184 0.98 -3.11 6.77
CA SER A 184 0.35 -2.42 7.90
C SER A 184 0.37 -3.28 9.17
N ALA A 185 0.08 -4.59 9.06
CA ALA A 185 0.22 -5.53 10.18
C ALA A 185 1.64 -5.54 10.74
N TYR A 186 2.66 -5.57 9.87
CA TYR A 186 4.06 -5.54 10.28
C TYR A 186 4.46 -4.22 10.94
N CYS A 187 4.12 -3.09 10.32
CA CYS A 187 4.42 -1.76 10.86
C CYS A 187 3.71 -1.56 12.20
N GLY A 188 2.48 -2.04 12.32
CA GLY A 188 1.73 -2.01 13.56
C GLY A 188 2.36 -2.85 14.66
N GLU A 189 2.89 -4.03 14.36
CA GLU A 189 3.57 -4.82 15.39
C GLU A 189 4.88 -4.16 15.86
N VAL A 190 5.59 -3.44 14.99
CA VAL A 190 6.73 -2.59 15.39
C VAL A 190 6.28 -1.46 16.31
N LEU A 191 5.23 -0.72 15.93
CA LEU A 191 4.64 0.36 16.72
C LEU A 191 4.21 -0.13 18.10
N ARG A 192 3.39 -1.19 18.14
CA ARG A 192 2.84 -1.78 19.36
C ARG A 192 3.96 -2.17 20.34
N ARG A 193 5.02 -2.84 19.87
CA ARG A 193 6.15 -3.20 20.74
C ARG A 193 6.90 -1.98 21.25
N LYS A 194 7.04 -0.94 20.43
CA LYS A 194 7.80 0.26 20.76
C LYS A 194 7.14 1.09 21.88
N ILE A 195 5.81 1.12 21.94
CA ILE A 195 5.03 1.88 22.93
C ILE A 195 4.38 1.01 24.01
N ASP A 196 4.70 -0.29 24.04
CA ASP A 196 3.97 -1.29 24.86
C ASP A 196 2.44 -1.19 24.70
N GLY A 197 1.97 -1.10 23.45
CA GLY A 197 0.56 -0.93 23.11
C GLY A 197 -0.23 -2.23 23.03
N THR A 198 -1.52 -2.07 22.76
CA THR A 198 -2.47 -3.14 22.47
C THR A 198 -3.19 -2.88 21.16
N TRP A 199 -3.40 -3.93 20.38
CA TRP A 199 -4.24 -3.87 19.18
C TRP A 199 -5.71 -3.67 19.55
N LYS A 200 -6.39 -2.81 18.79
CA LYS A 200 -7.86 -2.71 18.72
C LYS A 200 -8.23 -2.90 17.27
N ILE A 201 -8.97 -3.96 16.99
CA ILE A 201 -9.33 -4.37 15.63
C ILE A 201 -10.85 -4.50 15.61
N THR A 202 -11.50 -3.73 14.74
CA THR A 202 -12.95 -3.81 14.55
C THR A 202 -13.28 -4.36 13.17
N GLY A 203 -14.45 -4.97 13.08
CA GLY A 203 -15.01 -5.37 11.81
C GLY A 203 -16.40 -4.81 11.59
N ASN A 204 -16.79 -4.72 10.32
CA ASN A 204 -18.14 -4.36 9.93
C ASN A 204 -19.13 -5.51 10.22
N ALA A 205 -20.40 -5.33 9.85
CA ALA A 205 -21.45 -6.33 10.05
C ALA A 205 -21.15 -7.71 9.42
N ASP A 206 -20.32 -7.75 8.37
CA ASP A 206 -19.92 -8.97 7.67
C ASP A 206 -18.63 -9.59 8.22
N GLY A 207 -18.07 -9.03 9.31
CA GLY A 207 -16.80 -9.45 9.90
C GLY A 207 -15.57 -9.06 9.07
N ARG A 208 -15.73 -8.17 8.09
CA ARG A 208 -14.62 -7.59 7.32
C ARG A 208 -13.92 -6.53 8.16
N LEU A 209 -12.61 -6.45 8.02
CA LEU A 209 -11.76 -5.48 8.68
C LEU A 209 -12.26 -4.07 8.35
N ASP A 210 -12.58 -3.31 9.38
CA ASP A 210 -13.05 -1.93 9.25
C ASP A 210 -11.97 -0.99 9.76
N GLN A 211 -11.65 -1.05 11.05
CA GLN A 211 -10.63 -0.19 11.67
C GLN A 211 -9.54 -1.00 12.39
N ILE A 212 -8.30 -0.52 12.28
CA ILE A 212 -7.16 -1.00 13.06
C ILE A 212 -6.51 0.14 13.82
N LEU A 213 -6.33 -0.05 15.12
CA LEU A 213 -5.67 0.91 16.00
C LEU A 213 -4.69 0.19 16.92
N ILE A 214 -3.67 0.93 17.32
CA ILE A 214 -2.79 0.55 18.43
C ILE A 214 -2.98 1.58 19.52
N VAL A 215 -3.38 1.12 20.69
CA VAL A 215 -3.61 1.97 21.87
C VAL A 215 -2.44 1.81 22.82
N GLU A 216 -1.88 2.92 23.30
CA GLU A 216 -0.79 2.90 24.28
C GLU A 216 -1.32 2.48 25.66
N LYS A 217 -0.71 1.50 26.32
CA LYS A 217 -1.21 1.02 27.63
C LYS A 217 -1.07 2.06 28.73
N ALA A 218 0.04 2.79 28.74
CA ALA A 218 0.32 3.77 29.78
C ALA A 218 -0.53 5.04 29.63
N ASN A 219 -1.02 5.31 28.41
CA ASN A 219 -1.77 6.51 28.05
C ASN A 219 -2.87 6.15 27.02
N PRO A 220 -3.98 5.53 27.46
CA PRO A 220 -5.00 4.98 26.56
C PRO A 220 -5.71 6.01 25.67
N GLU A 221 -5.56 7.30 25.96
CA GLU A 221 -6.02 8.40 25.11
C GLU A 221 -5.21 8.59 23.82
N TYR A 222 -4.05 7.92 23.70
CA TYR A 222 -3.23 7.91 22.49
C TYR A 222 -3.43 6.63 21.69
N SER A 223 -3.98 6.80 20.50
CA SER A 223 -4.18 5.74 19.52
C SER A 223 -3.41 6.04 18.23
N TYR A 224 -2.87 5.00 17.58
CA TYR A 224 -2.06 5.11 16.38
C TYR A 224 -2.64 4.27 15.26
N ARG A 225 -2.65 4.79 14.03
CA ARG A 225 -3.12 4.11 12.81
C ARG A 225 -1.93 3.48 12.06
N PRO A 226 -1.73 2.16 12.16
CA PRO A 226 -0.55 1.48 11.62
C PRO A 226 -0.47 1.40 10.09
N GLU A 227 -1.55 1.71 9.39
CA GLU A 227 -1.65 1.85 7.94
C GLU A 227 -1.03 3.16 7.41
N MET A 228 -0.99 4.21 8.23
CA MET A 228 -0.56 5.55 7.80
C MET A 228 0.85 5.58 7.21
N PRO A 229 1.87 4.92 7.78
CA PRO A 229 3.22 4.93 7.22
C PRO A 229 3.29 4.41 5.78
N ILE A 230 2.60 3.30 5.49
CA ILE A 230 2.61 2.75 4.14
C ILE A 230 1.71 3.58 3.22
N ALA A 231 0.55 4.07 3.67
CA ALA A 231 -0.31 4.95 2.87
C ALA A 231 0.42 6.23 2.44
N LEU A 232 1.21 6.85 3.32
CA LEU A 232 2.03 8.00 3.00
C LEU A 232 3.10 7.67 1.94
N ILE A 233 3.82 6.56 2.11
CA ILE A 233 4.77 6.06 1.11
C ILE A 233 4.05 5.78 -0.23
N LEU A 234 2.84 5.24 -0.17
CA LEU A 234 1.99 4.92 -1.32
C LEU A 234 1.25 6.13 -1.92
N SER A 235 1.26 7.30 -1.29
CA SER A 235 0.71 8.52 -1.89
C SER A 235 1.73 9.23 -2.79
N GLY A 236 3.02 8.98 -2.54
CA GLY A 236 4.12 9.72 -3.16
C GLY A 236 4.34 11.12 -2.58
N ASP A 237 3.52 11.56 -1.62
CA ASP A 237 3.55 12.90 -1.00
C ASP A 237 4.55 13.01 0.16
N VAL A 238 5.28 11.95 0.46
CA VAL A 238 6.33 11.97 1.49
C VAL A 238 7.56 12.78 1.07
N PRO A 239 8.23 13.45 2.02
CA PRO A 239 9.49 14.15 1.75
C PRO A 239 10.55 13.26 1.11
N ARG A 240 11.41 13.83 0.26
CA ARG A 240 12.57 13.12 -0.32
C ARG A 240 13.43 12.52 0.80
N GLY A 241 13.72 11.22 0.67
CA GLY A 241 14.48 10.47 1.69
C GLY A 241 13.61 9.77 2.73
N SER A 242 12.30 9.99 2.72
CA SER A 242 11.36 9.22 3.54
C SER A 242 11.43 7.72 3.24
N ASN A 243 11.22 6.95 4.30
CA ASN A 243 11.16 5.50 4.31
C ASN A 243 10.27 5.04 5.46
N LEU A 244 9.87 3.78 5.46
CA LEU A 244 9.00 3.22 6.50
C LEU A 244 9.48 3.49 7.93
N LYS A 245 10.78 3.43 8.20
CA LYS A 245 11.29 3.72 9.55
C LYS A 245 11.00 5.16 9.94
N ILE A 246 11.26 6.13 9.05
CA ILE A 246 11.03 7.55 9.32
C ILE A 246 9.55 7.81 9.56
N GLU A 247 8.67 7.25 8.72
CA GLU A 247 7.23 7.47 8.86
C GLU A 247 6.67 6.83 10.13
N VAL A 248 7.10 5.61 10.46
CA VAL A 248 6.74 4.97 11.74
C VAL A 248 7.25 5.80 12.94
N ASP A 249 8.47 6.31 12.89
CA ASP A 249 9.03 7.17 13.94
C ASP A 249 8.27 8.49 14.08
N ALA A 250 7.86 9.09 12.95
CA ALA A 250 7.07 10.30 12.91
C ALA A 250 5.67 10.11 13.53
N GLN A 251 5.04 8.95 13.27
CA GLN A 251 3.77 8.59 13.89
C GLN A 251 3.89 8.51 15.42
N LEU A 252 5.01 7.99 15.93
CA LEU A 252 5.27 7.85 17.37
C LEU A 252 5.56 9.19 18.07
N HIS A 253 6.20 10.14 17.40
CA HIS A 253 6.81 11.27 18.10
C HIS A 253 6.01 12.59 18.08
N LYS A 254 5.27 12.94 17.02
CA LYS A 254 4.67 14.29 16.95
C LYS A 254 3.38 14.46 16.14
N TYR A 255 3.00 13.55 15.23
CA TYR A 255 1.95 13.83 14.24
C TYR A 255 0.95 12.69 13.96
N GLY A 256 1.12 11.53 14.60
CA GLY A 256 0.36 10.32 14.24
C GLY A 256 -0.58 9.77 15.30
N PHE A 257 -0.52 10.28 16.54
CA PHE A 257 -1.48 9.86 17.55
C PHE A 257 -2.78 10.63 17.36
N ILE A 258 -3.89 9.91 17.38
CA ILE A 258 -5.22 10.49 17.37
C ILE A 258 -5.65 10.61 18.82
N LYS A 259 -5.93 11.83 19.26
CA LYS A 259 -6.36 12.12 20.63
C LYS A 259 -7.87 11.90 20.73
N GLY A 260 -8.26 10.82 21.39
CA GLY A 260 -9.67 10.45 21.61
C GLY A 260 -9.75 9.21 22.47
N ASN A 261 -10.80 9.11 23.30
CA ASN A 261 -11.12 7.87 24.03
C ASN A 261 -11.78 6.86 23.08
N GLU A 262 -11.96 5.61 23.52
CA GLU A 262 -12.59 4.53 22.73
C GLU A 262 -13.97 4.94 22.15
N GLU A 263 -14.73 5.78 22.88
CA GLU A 263 -16.01 6.36 22.43
C GLU A 263 -15.88 7.29 21.21
N HIS A 264 -14.76 8.01 21.07
CA HIS A 264 -14.52 8.90 19.93
C HIS A 264 -14.48 8.14 18.59
N TYR A 265 -14.19 6.84 18.63
CA TYR A 265 -14.05 5.98 17.45
C TYR A 265 -15.22 5.00 17.29
N GLY A 266 -16.30 5.15 18.05
CA GLY A 266 -17.45 4.25 17.97
C GLY A 266 -17.17 2.82 18.40
N ILE A 267 -16.03 2.58 19.08
CA ILE A 267 -15.70 1.28 19.67
C ILE A 267 -16.51 1.16 20.97
N LYS A 268 -17.64 0.45 20.89
CA LYS A 268 -18.48 0.09 22.04
C LYS A 268 -18.23 -1.34 22.51
#